data_AF-A0A7S2PNN3-F1
#
_entry.id   AF-A0A7S2PNN3-F1
#
_cell.length_a   1.000
_cell.length_b   1.000
_cell.length_c   1.000
_cell.angle_alpha   90.00
_cell.angle_beta   90.00
_cell.angle_gamma   90.00
#
_symmetry.space_group_name_H-M   'P 1'
#
loop_
_entity.id
_entity.type
_entity.pdbx_description
1 polymer ?
#
loop_
_entity_poly.entity_id
_entity_poly.type
_entity_poly.pdbx_seq_one_letter_code
_entity_poly.pdbx_strand_id
1 'polypeptide(L)'
;RGVAWKKALYKASRKRAHTDHNGVLVWTTSRVQQGWSASVSGGCAGVLRRVYWSQSPCGSEQEAELAAARVALQAEFPQIFASLAAVEAATLSKPGKVQAKKKGAAPKWKAQAA
;
A
#
# COMPACT_ATOMS: atom_id res chain seq x y z
N ARG A 1 10.39 -2.26 -2.65
CA ARG A 1 9.14 -1.92 -3.39
C ARG A 1 7.84 -2.32 -2.65
N GLY A 2 7.85 -2.60 -1.34
CA GLY A 2 6.65 -3.10 -0.63
C GLY A 2 5.71 -2.05 -0.01
N VAL A 3 6.14 -0.81 0.20
CA VAL A 3 5.44 0.15 1.11
C VAL A 3 4.06 0.63 0.61
N ALA A 4 3.69 0.35 -0.64
CA ALA A 4 2.44 0.84 -1.24
C ALA A 4 1.19 0.15 -0.67
N TRP A 5 1.24 -1.17 -0.45
CA TRP A 5 0.08 -1.95 -0.01
C TRP A 5 -0.36 -1.60 1.42
N LYS A 6 0.60 -1.54 2.36
CA LYS A 6 0.33 -1.10 3.73
C LYS A 6 -0.22 0.33 3.78
N LYS A 7 0.39 1.26 3.06
CA LYS A 7 -0.07 2.66 3.01
C LYS A 7 -1.47 2.79 2.40
N ALA A 8 -1.75 2.03 1.35
CA ALA A 8 -3.06 2.04 0.71
C ALA A 8 -4.14 1.44 1.59
N LEU A 9 -3.84 0.32 2.27
CA LEU A 9 -4.72 -0.25 3.27
C LEU A 9 -5.02 0.80 4.33
N TYR A 10 -3.98 1.38 4.95
CA TYR A 10 -4.12 2.42 5.98
C TYR A 10 -5.02 3.60 5.54
N LYS A 11 -4.80 4.11 4.33
CA LYS A 11 -5.61 5.20 3.75
C LYS A 11 -7.06 4.78 3.49
N ALA A 12 -7.28 3.56 2.98
CA ALA A 12 -8.61 3.01 2.73
C ALA A 12 -9.39 2.82 4.04
N SER A 13 -8.72 2.24 5.05
CA SER A 13 -9.27 2.06 6.39
C SER A 13 -9.69 3.39 7.03
N ARG A 14 -8.82 4.42 6.97
CA ARG A 14 -9.16 5.76 7.50
C ARG A 14 -10.35 6.39 6.79
N LYS A 15 -10.42 6.25 5.46
CA LYS A 15 -11.55 6.78 4.68
C LYS A 15 -12.86 6.11 5.07
N ARG A 16 -12.83 4.81 5.40
CA ARG A 16 -14.02 4.07 5.81
C ARG A 16 -14.43 4.35 7.26
N ALA A 17 -13.46 4.52 8.16
CA ALA A 17 -13.73 4.65 9.58
C ALA A 17 -14.64 5.84 9.91
N HIS A 18 -14.54 6.97 9.18
CA HIS A 18 -15.34 8.20 9.33
C HIS A 18 -15.45 8.82 10.75
N THR A 19 -15.00 8.12 11.79
CA THR A 19 -15.04 8.48 13.20
C THR A 19 -13.63 8.78 13.71
N ASP A 20 -13.53 9.70 14.66
CA ASP A 20 -12.29 10.18 15.32
C ASP A 20 -11.48 9.09 16.05
N HIS A 21 -11.99 7.86 16.12
CA HIS A 21 -11.20 6.72 16.51
C HIS A 21 -10.18 6.46 15.40
N ASN A 22 -8.99 7.03 15.56
CA ASN A 22 -7.79 6.71 14.79
C ASN A 22 -7.83 5.23 14.40
N GLY A 23 -8.20 4.92 13.15
CA GLY A 23 -8.46 3.55 12.72
C GLY A 23 -7.20 2.70 12.86
N VAL A 24 -7.00 2.09 14.03
CA VAL A 24 -5.79 1.37 14.38
C VAL A 24 -5.87 0.01 13.71
N LEU A 25 -5.07 -0.16 12.66
CA LEU A 25 -4.78 -1.49 12.14
C LEU A 25 -3.81 -2.18 13.10
N VAL A 26 -4.24 -3.32 13.64
CA VAL A 26 -3.39 -4.15 14.49
C VAL A 26 -2.72 -5.19 13.61
N TRP A 27 -1.40 -5.23 13.67
CA TRP A 27 -0.56 -6.18 12.95
C TRP A 27 -0.01 -7.20 13.94
N THR A 28 -0.05 -8.47 13.56
CA THR A 28 0.55 -9.55 14.35
C THR A 28 1.36 -10.42 13.43
N THR A 29 2.67 -10.36 13.55
CA THR A 29 3.61 -11.24 12.85
C THR A 29 4.01 -12.38 13.78
N SER A 30 4.12 -13.59 13.25
CA SER A 30 4.60 -14.75 13.97
C SER A 30 5.49 -15.58 13.06
N ARG A 31 6.55 -16.13 13.65
CA ARG A 31 7.48 -17.04 12.95
C ARG A 31 6.82 -18.42 12.87
N VAL A 32 6.77 -18.98 11.68
CA VAL A 32 6.21 -20.30 11.38
C VAL A 32 7.31 -21.23 10.85
N GLN A 33 7.08 -22.54 10.82
CA GLN A 33 8.12 -23.55 10.53
C GLN A 33 8.90 -23.29 9.21
N GLN A 34 8.27 -22.64 8.22
CA GLN A 34 8.86 -22.38 6.91
C GLN A 34 9.03 -20.89 6.59
N GLY A 35 8.95 -19.99 7.59
CA GLY A 35 9.15 -18.56 7.36
C GLY A 35 8.38 -17.65 8.32
N TRP A 36 7.79 -16.60 7.79
CA TRP A 36 7.03 -15.60 8.54
C TRP A 36 5.58 -15.58 8.08
N SER A 37 4.65 -15.52 9.03
CA SER A 37 3.23 -15.29 8.77
C SER A 37 2.79 -14.03 9.48
N ALA A 38 1.94 -13.23 8.86
CA ALA A 38 1.39 -12.04 9.48
C ALA A 38 -0.13 -12.02 9.36
N SER A 39 -0.75 -11.33 10.30
CA SER A 39 -2.18 -11.02 10.25
C SER A 39 -2.41 -9.53 10.47
N VAL A 40 -3.51 -9.03 9.89
CA VAL A 40 -3.97 -7.66 10.07
C VAL A 40 -5.45 -7.66 10.43
N SER A 41 -5.80 -6.85 11.43
CA SER A 41 -7.18 -6.66 11.89
C SER A 41 -7.51 -5.19 12.11
N GLY A 42 -8.80 -4.87 12.09
CA GLY A 42 -9.32 -3.50 12.13
C GLY A 42 -9.40 -2.84 13.51
N GLY A 43 -8.85 -3.50 14.55
CA GLY A 43 -8.95 -3.05 15.93
C GLY A 43 -10.40 -2.83 16.41
N CYS A 44 -10.57 -2.11 17.53
CA CYS A 44 -11.89 -1.82 18.11
C CYS A 44 -12.76 -0.88 17.26
N ALA A 45 -12.20 -0.20 16.26
CA ALA A 45 -12.93 0.75 15.42
C ALA A 45 -13.66 0.09 14.24
N GLY A 46 -13.70 -1.25 14.15
CA GLY A 46 -14.48 -1.97 13.13
C GLY A 46 -14.02 -1.71 11.68
N VAL A 47 -12.78 -1.25 11.53
CA VAL A 47 -12.23 -0.71 10.29
C VAL A 47 -12.06 -1.77 9.21
N LEU A 48 -11.79 -3.00 9.65
CA LEU A 48 -11.80 -4.22 8.86
C LEU A 48 -12.85 -5.14 9.45
N ARG A 49 -13.63 -5.79 8.59
CA ARG A 49 -14.71 -6.70 9.04
C ARG A 49 -14.19 -7.98 9.67
N ARG A 50 -12.97 -8.39 9.34
CA ARG A 50 -12.35 -9.64 9.79
C ARG A 50 -10.84 -9.47 10.01
N VAL A 51 -10.22 -10.51 10.54
CA VAL A 51 -8.76 -10.67 10.58
C VAL A 51 -8.31 -11.34 9.30
N TYR A 52 -7.31 -10.77 8.62
CA TYR A 52 -6.75 -11.32 7.38
C TYR A 52 -5.32 -11.79 7.60
N TRP A 53 -5.02 -12.98 7.12
CA TRP A 53 -3.72 -13.63 7.27
C TRP A 53 -2.98 -13.67 5.93
N SER A 54 -1.65 -13.69 5.99
CA SER A 54 -0.81 -14.01 4.84
C SER A 54 -1.12 -15.44 4.34
N GLN A 55 -1.41 -15.60 3.05
CA GLN A 55 -1.77 -16.90 2.46
C GLN A 55 -0.62 -17.91 2.44
N SER A 56 0.63 -17.45 2.55
CA SER A 56 1.80 -18.30 2.49
C SER A 56 2.89 -17.76 3.42
N PRO A 57 3.75 -18.64 3.98
CA PRO A 57 4.91 -18.21 4.75
C PRO A 57 5.86 -17.44 3.84
N CYS A 58 6.27 -16.24 4.29
CA CYS A 58 7.19 -15.39 3.55
C CYS A 58 8.62 -15.49 4.10
N GLY A 59 9.60 -15.12 3.27
CA GLY A 59 11.02 -15.15 3.65
C GLY A 59 11.39 -14.11 4.72
N SER A 60 10.59 -13.05 4.83
CA SER A 60 10.77 -11.98 5.82
C SER A 60 9.46 -11.56 6.48
N GLU A 61 9.56 -11.00 7.69
CA GLU A 61 8.43 -10.40 8.40
C GLU A 61 7.73 -9.35 7.53
N GLN A 62 8.52 -8.47 6.91
CA GLN A 62 7.97 -7.39 6.09
C GLN A 62 7.16 -7.92 4.89
N GLU A 63 7.60 -9.01 4.26
CA GLU A 63 6.83 -9.65 3.19
C GLU A 63 5.54 -10.30 3.70
N ALA A 64 5.58 -10.93 4.88
CA ALA A 64 4.40 -11.54 5.47
C ALA A 64 3.32 -10.48 5.76
N GLU A 65 3.71 -9.35 6.33
CA GLU A 65 2.80 -8.23 6.57
C GLU A 65 2.23 -7.67 5.27
N LEU A 66 3.04 -7.61 4.20
CA LEU A 66 2.56 -7.17 2.89
C LEU A 66 1.56 -8.16 2.29
N ALA A 67 1.80 -9.46 2.42
CA ALA A 67 0.86 -10.48 1.99
C ALA A 67 -0.47 -10.35 2.74
N ALA A 68 -0.45 -10.17 4.07
CA ALA A 68 -1.65 -9.92 4.87
C ALA A 68 -2.38 -8.64 4.42
N ALA A 69 -1.64 -7.56 4.14
CA ALA A 69 -2.20 -6.30 3.65
C ALA A 69 -2.94 -6.45 2.31
N ARG A 70 -2.36 -7.24 1.39
CA ARG A 70 -2.93 -7.49 0.07
C ARG A 70 -4.23 -8.27 0.19
N VAL A 71 -4.26 -9.30 1.02
CA VAL A 71 -5.47 -10.10 1.27
C VAL A 71 -6.58 -9.24 1.87
N ALA A 72 -6.25 -8.39 2.84
CA ALA A 72 -7.21 -7.45 3.44
C ALA A 72 -7.77 -6.46 2.41
N LEU A 73 -6.92 -5.87 1.57
CA LEU A 73 -7.35 -4.96 0.50
C LEU A 73 -8.22 -5.66 -0.54
N GLN A 74 -7.87 -6.88 -0.94
CA GLN A 74 -8.64 -7.64 -1.91
C GLN A 74 -10.07 -7.94 -1.40
N ALA A 75 -10.19 -8.29 -0.12
CA ALA A 75 -11.48 -8.64 0.49
C ALA A 75 -12.34 -7.41 0.79
N GLU A 76 -11.76 -6.36 1.37
CA GLU A 76 -12.53 -5.21 1.89
C GLU A 76 -12.61 -4.04 0.91
N PHE A 77 -11.61 -3.90 0.02
CA PHE A 77 -11.47 -2.77 -0.89
C PHE A 77 -11.07 -3.20 -2.31
N PRO A 78 -11.87 -4.05 -2.98
CA PRO A 78 -11.52 -4.62 -4.29
C PRO A 78 -11.22 -3.56 -5.36
N GLN A 79 -11.88 -2.40 -5.29
CA GLN A 79 -11.66 -1.24 -6.15
C GLN A 79 -10.21 -0.70 -6.05
N ILE A 80 -9.71 -0.58 -4.82
CA ILE A 80 -8.35 -0.08 -4.52
C ILE A 80 -7.32 -1.15 -4.86
N PHE A 81 -7.64 -2.42 -4.55
CA PHE A 81 -6.81 -3.56 -4.91
C PHE A 81 -6.59 -3.64 -6.42
N ALA A 82 -7.67 -3.58 -7.23
CA ALA A 82 -7.58 -3.62 -8.68
C ALA A 82 -6.69 -2.50 -9.24
N SER A 83 -6.82 -1.29 -8.68
CA SER A 83 -6.00 -0.13 -9.09
C SER A 83 -4.51 -0.34 -8.78
N LEU A 84 -4.19 -0.85 -7.59
CA LEU A 84 -2.80 -1.11 -7.19
C LEU A 84 -2.20 -2.32 -7.92
N ALA A 85 -2.99 -3.37 -8.12
CA ALA A 85 -2.57 -4.56 -8.85
C ALA A 85 -2.27 -4.21 -10.31
N ALA A 86 -3.10 -3.37 -10.94
CA ALA A 86 -2.85 -2.87 -12.28
C ALA A 86 -1.57 -2.02 -12.36
N VAL A 87 -1.30 -1.16 -11.36
CA VAL A 87 -0.05 -0.39 -11.29
C VAL A 87 1.15 -1.32 -11.10
N GLU A 88 1.07 -2.32 -10.21
CA GLU A 88 2.15 -3.27 -9.99
C GLU A 88 2.45 -4.08 -11.25
N ALA A 89 1.42 -4.61 -11.91
CA ALA A 89 1.55 -5.33 -13.18
C ALA A 89 2.11 -4.45 -14.31
N ALA A 90 1.68 -3.18 -14.38
CA ALA A 90 2.20 -2.22 -15.35
C ALA A 90 3.65 -1.79 -15.06
N THR A 91 4.09 -1.82 -13.80
CA THR A 91 5.51 -1.58 -13.43
C THR A 91 6.40 -2.78 -13.71
N LEU A 92 5.85 -4.01 -13.72
CA LEU A 92 6.58 -5.22 -14.09
C LEU A 92 6.70 -5.39 -15.61
N SER A 93 5.71 -4.90 -16.36
CA SER A 93 5.62 -5.06 -17.82
C SER A 93 6.31 -3.95 -18.63
N LYS A 94 7.00 -3.00 -18.00
CA LYS A 94 7.75 -1.95 -18.73
C LYS A 94 9.25 -2.27 -18.74
N PRO A 95 9.81 -2.80 -19.85
CA PRO A 95 11.23 -2.58 -20.12
C PRO A 95 11.42 -1.05 -20.24
N GLY A 96 12.49 -0.55 -19.60
CA GLY A 96 12.68 0.87 -19.28
C GLY A 96 12.24 1.84 -20.38
N LYS A 97 11.22 2.66 -20.08
CA LYS A 97 11.09 3.98 -20.70
C LYS A 97 11.44 5.01 -19.63
N VAL A 98 12.69 5.46 -19.73
CA VAL A 98 13.19 6.74 -19.25
C VAL A 98 12.05 7.76 -19.29
N GLN A 99 11.60 8.21 -18.11
CA GLN A 99 10.73 9.36 -18.03
C GLN A 99 11.55 10.58 -18.45
N ALA A 100 11.53 10.88 -19.74
CA ALA A 100 11.86 12.19 -20.26
C ALA A 100 10.89 13.19 -19.62
N LYS A 101 11.36 13.82 -18.54
CA LYS A 101 10.83 15.02 -17.91
C LYS A 101 10.58 16.04 -19.02
N LYS A 102 9.33 16.37 -19.34
CA LYS A 102 9.03 17.45 -20.29
C LYS A 102 8.08 18.47 -19.66
N LYS A 103 8.49 19.73 -19.87
CA LYS A 103 7.82 21.01 -19.60
C LYS A 103 7.99 21.48 -18.15
N GLY A 104 8.66 22.59 -17.85
CA GLY A 104 9.05 23.73 -18.68
C GLY A 104 8.87 24.97 -17.79
N ALA A 105 9.97 25.57 -17.36
CA ALA A 105 9.96 26.90 -16.76
C ALA A 105 11.25 27.58 -17.24
N ALA A 106 11.11 28.33 -18.31
CA ALA A 106 12.18 29.19 -18.83
C ALA A 106 12.54 30.25 -17.78
N PRO A 107 13.83 30.55 -17.54
CA PRO A 107 14.21 31.75 -16.84
C PRO A 107 13.96 32.95 -17.77
N LYS A 108 12.87 33.70 -17.51
CA LYS A 108 12.73 35.06 -18.03
C LYS A 108 13.74 35.94 -17.30
N TRP A 109 14.94 36.06 -17.85
CA TRP A 109 15.79 37.21 -17.57
C TRP A 109 15.15 38.40 -18.30
N LYS A 110 14.59 39.34 -17.53
CA LYS A 110 14.30 40.67 -18.04
C LYS A 110 15.58 41.49 -17.86
N ALA A 111 16.21 41.83 -18.98
CA ALA A 111 17.07 43.00 -19.05
C ALA A 111 16.21 44.27 -18.92
N GLN A 112 16.64 45.18 -18.05
CA GLN A 112 16.37 46.63 -18.04
C GLN A 112 17.41 47.19 -17.05
N ALA A 113 18.53 47.78 -17.49
CA ALA A 113 18.70 49.07 -18.17
C ALA A 113 18.26 50.25 -17.28
N ALA A 114 19.21 50.82 -16.55
CA ALA A 114 19.43 52.25 -16.31
C ALA A 114 20.81 52.45 -15.68
#